data_AF-I8TZR1-F1
#
_entry.id   AF-I8TZR1-F1
#
_cell.length_a   1.000
_cell.length_b   1.000
_cell.length_c   1.000
_cell.angle_alpha   90.00
_cell.angle_beta   90.00
_cell.angle_gamma   90.00
#
_symmetry.space_group_name_H-M   'P 1'
#
loop_
_entity.id
_entity.type
_entity.pdbx_description
1 polymer ?
#
loop_
_entity_poly.entity_id
_entity_poly.type
_entity_poly.pdbx_seq_one_letter_code
_entity_poly.pdbx_strand_id
1 'polypeptide(L)'
;MVGMWVSGKDSSRRAALDLHRRLGTLIRQQQATWQDLSNHQQRPASAWPIATYQGVLLYLIFSLLSAPHYSHSLDLTIQLPVSDRRILTALVQTCLRHNVFFYPAMVGRYQDIDDVTCIWVGVEEIKRLGLAVYKVCNRCRGGLQGESEESNSRLLCLSDLRFPAPDSNHLWEAKSNMELSNLLAQTSRYMNPEGGHEIKLISESGGWLDNVDPGFNWI
;
A
#
# COMPACT_ATOMS: atom_id res chain seq x y z
N MET A 1 11.67 12.22 -7.71
CA MET A 1 11.82 12.64 -6.30
C MET A 1 12.79 11.75 -5.53
N VAL A 2 12.45 10.47 -5.27
CA VAL A 2 13.33 9.53 -4.52
C VAL A 2 14.72 9.40 -5.16
N GLY A 3 14.82 9.16 -6.48
CA GLY A 3 16.12 9.05 -7.16
C GLY A 3 16.98 10.32 -7.05
N MET A 4 16.37 11.50 -7.03
CA MET A 4 17.09 12.77 -6.83
C MET A 4 17.64 12.88 -5.40
N TRP A 5 16.87 12.42 -4.41
CA TRP A 5 17.29 12.40 -3.01
C TRP A 5 18.43 11.42 -2.75
N VAL A 6 18.32 10.22 -3.32
CA VAL A 6 19.33 9.16 -3.20
C VAL A 6 20.65 9.55 -3.89
N SER A 7 20.63 10.42 -4.90
CA SER A 7 21.85 10.90 -5.57
C SER A 7 22.84 11.63 -4.64
N GLY A 8 22.42 12.04 -3.44
CA GLY A 8 23.28 12.63 -2.40
C GLY A 8 23.67 14.09 -2.65
N LYS A 9 23.56 14.60 -3.89
CA LYS A 9 23.91 15.98 -4.25
C LYS A 9 22.95 16.97 -3.59
N ASP A 10 23.49 18.02 -2.97
CA ASP A 10 22.68 19.01 -2.24
C ASP A 10 21.66 19.74 -3.11
N SER A 11 22.02 20.06 -4.36
CA SER A 11 21.09 20.65 -5.31
C SER A 11 19.94 19.71 -5.65
N SER A 12 20.24 18.42 -5.87
CA SER A 12 19.24 17.38 -6.14
C SER A 12 18.33 17.12 -4.94
N ARG A 13 18.88 17.10 -3.72
CA ARG A 13 18.10 16.94 -2.48
C ARG A 13 17.16 18.12 -2.26
N ARG A 14 17.63 19.36 -2.44
CA ARG A 14 16.77 20.55 -2.39
C ARG A 14 15.65 20.52 -3.43
N ALA A 15 15.96 20.13 -4.66
CA ALA A 15 14.95 20.00 -5.71
C ALA A 15 13.95 18.85 -5.41
N ALA A 16 14.40 17.75 -4.79
CA ALA A 16 13.51 16.68 -4.34
C ALA A 16 12.53 17.18 -3.27
N LEU A 17 13.00 17.97 -2.29
CA LEU A 17 12.15 18.59 -1.27
C LEU A 17 11.16 19.60 -1.85
N ASP A 18 11.58 20.41 -2.84
CA ASP A 18 10.66 21.35 -3.50
C ASP A 18 9.55 20.61 -4.25
N LEU A 19 9.93 19.57 -5.01
CA LEU A 19 8.98 18.70 -5.70
C LEU A 19 8.02 18.02 -4.71
N HIS A 20 8.53 17.56 -3.57
CA HIS A 20 7.72 16.98 -2.51
C HIS A 20 6.67 17.98 -2.00
N ARG A 21 7.07 19.21 -1.65
CA ARG A 21 6.14 20.25 -1.18
C ARG A 21 5.04 20.58 -2.20
N ARG A 22 5.41 20.70 -3.48
CA ARG A 22 4.45 20.93 -4.58
C ARG A 22 3.48 19.77 -4.71
N LEU A 23 4.00 18.53 -4.73
CA LEU A 23 3.18 17.33 -4.83
C LEU A 23 2.21 17.19 -3.66
N GLY A 24 2.65 17.49 -2.43
CA GLY A 24 1.79 17.48 -1.26
C GLY A 24 0.62 18.46 -1.37
N THR A 25 0.86 19.63 -1.98
CA THR A 25 -0.20 20.61 -2.25
C THR A 25 -1.21 20.07 -3.27
N LEU A 26 -0.73 19.48 -4.36
CA LEU A 26 -1.58 18.89 -5.40
C LEU A 26 -2.40 17.71 -4.88
N ILE A 27 -1.80 16.82 -4.07
CA ILE A 27 -2.50 15.67 -3.48
C ILE A 27 -3.68 16.13 -2.62
N ARG A 28 -3.49 17.17 -1.80
CA ARG A 28 -4.55 17.75 -0.97
C ARG A 28 -5.63 18.43 -1.80
N GLN A 29 -5.26 19.18 -2.84
CA GLN A 29 -6.21 19.80 -3.74
C GLN A 29 -7.08 18.77 -4.48
N GLN A 30 -6.49 17.63 -4.86
CA GLN A 30 -7.19 16.54 -5.54
C GLN A 30 -7.86 15.54 -4.59
N GLN A 31 -7.84 15.79 -3.27
CA GLN A 31 -8.32 14.83 -2.29
C GLN A 31 -9.76 14.41 -2.52
N ALA A 32 -10.67 15.36 -2.70
CA ALA A 32 -12.08 15.03 -2.95
C ALA A 32 -12.25 14.10 -4.17
N THR A 33 -11.47 14.33 -5.23
CA THR A 33 -11.52 13.57 -6.49
C THR A 33 -11.15 12.10 -6.30
N TRP A 34 -10.09 11.79 -5.55
CA TRP A 34 -9.65 10.39 -5.36
C TRP A 34 -10.32 9.67 -4.18
N GLN A 35 -11.06 10.41 -3.33
CA GLN A 35 -11.89 9.86 -2.26
C GLN A 35 -13.29 9.46 -2.74
N ASP A 36 -13.84 10.20 -3.70
CA ASP A 36 -15.16 9.98 -4.26
C ASP A 36 -15.12 9.06 -5.48
N LEU A 37 -15.58 7.82 -5.30
CA LEU A 37 -15.63 6.81 -6.35
C LEU A 37 -17.04 6.67 -6.97
N SER A 38 -17.99 7.52 -6.57
CA SER A 38 -19.38 7.47 -7.06
C SER A 38 -19.48 7.65 -8.58
N ASN A 39 -18.55 8.40 -9.19
CA ASN A 39 -18.48 8.59 -10.64
C ASN A 39 -17.97 7.37 -11.44
N HIS A 40 -17.42 6.33 -10.78
CA HIS A 40 -16.81 5.20 -11.49
C HIS A 40 -17.71 3.95 -11.65
N GLN A 41 -19.03 4.10 -11.44
CA GLN A 41 -20.01 3.00 -11.55
C GLN A 41 -20.03 2.27 -12.90
N GLN A 42 -19.48 2.84 -13.97
CA GLN A 42 -19.60 2.28 -15.32
C GLN A 42 -18.63 1.11 -15.61
N ARG A 43 -17.54 0.94 -14.84
CA ARG A 43 -16.60 -0.17 -15.02
C ARG A 43 -15.97 -0.58 -13.68
N PRO A 44 -16.23 -1.79 -13.16
CA PRO A 44 -15.67 -2.25 -11.89
C PRO A 44 -14.14 -2.24 -11.91
N ALA A 45 -13.53 -2.63 -13.04
CA ALA A 45 -12.09 -2.68 -13.28
C ALA A 45 -11.37 -1.32 -13.24
N SER A 46 -12.08 -0.20 -13.38
CA SER A 46 -11.52 1.16 -13.25
C SER A 46 -12.01 1.89 -12.01
N ALA A 47 -12.80 1.24 -11.15
CA ALA A 47 -13.48 1.89 -10.03
C ALA A 47 -12.53 2.46 -8.96
N TRP A 48 -11.29 1.99 -8.92
CA TRP A 48 -10.30 2.33 -7.90
C TRP A 48 -9.09 2.95 -8.59
N PRO A 49 -8.69 4.18 -8.22
CA PRO A 49 -7.51 4.83 -8.78
C PRO A 49 -6.24 4.30 -8.10
N ILE A 50 -5.91 3.02 -8.32
CA ILE A 50 -4.79 2.32 -7.68
C ILE A 50 -3.46 3.05 -7.92
N ALA A 51 -3.20 3.49 -9.15
CA ALA A 51 -2.00 4.27 -9.48
C ALA A 51 -1.91 5.58 -8.67
N THR A 52 -3.04 6.24 -8.42
CA THR A 52 -3.09 7.44 -7.56
C THR A 52 -2.77 7.08 -6.12
N TYR A 53 -3.35 6.00 -5.58
CA TYR A 53 -3.06 5.53 -4.23
C TYR A 53 -1.57 5.17 -4.05
N GLN A 54 -0.96 4.52 -5.04
CA GLN A 54 0.47 4.25 -5.06
C GLN A 54 1.30 5.53 -5.11
N GLY A 55 0.92 6.51 -5.95
CA GLY A 55 1.59 7.81 -6.02
C GLY A 55 1.55 8.57 -4.69
N VAL A 56 0.40 8.58 -4.02
CA VAL A 56 0.23 9.15 -2.67
C VAL A 56 1.09 8.39 -1.65
N LEU A 57 1.13 7.05 -1.72
CA LEU A 57 1.97 6.25 -0.84
C LEU A 57 3.46 6.55 -1.04
N LEU A 58 3.93 6.66 -2.28
CA LEU A 58 5.31 7.05 -2.59
C LEU A 58 5.65 8.45 -2.06
N TYR A 59 4.71 9.38 -2.12
CA TYR A 59 4.82 10.69 -1.47
C TYR A 59 5.02 10.52 0.05
N LEU A 60 4.19 9.72 0.72
CA LEU A 60 4.27 9.50 2.17
C LEU A 60 5.58 8.80 2.58
N ILE A 61 6.02 7.78 1.82
CA ILE A 61 7.31 7.11 2.03
C ILE A 61 8.45 8.12 1.91
N PHE A 62 8.42 9.00 0.90
CA PHE A 62 9.43 10.04 0.78
C PHE A 62 9.42 11.01 1.97
N SER A 63 8.24 11.38 2.47
CA SER A 63 8.14 12.23 3.67
C SER A 63 8.86 11.58 4.85
N LEU A 64 8.65 10.27 5.07
CA LEU A 64 9.38 9.50 6.09
C LEU A 64 10.90 9.46 5.85
N LEU A 65 11.34 9.25 4.61
CA LEU A 65 12.78 9.16 4.25
C LEU A 65 13.49 10.52 4.33
N SER A 66 12.77 11.61 4.13
CA SER A 66 13.32 12.97 4.15
C SER A 66 13.21 13.66 5.50
N ALA A 67 12.47 13.06 6.44
CA ALA A 67 12.38 13.54 7.81
C ALA A 67 13.78 13.59 8.43
N PRO A 68 14.17 14.70 9.08
CA PRO A 68 15.44 14.76 9.77
C PRO A 68 15.44 13.69 10.86
N HIS A 69 16.32 12.69 10.72
CA HIS A 69 16.59 11.76 11.80
C HIS A 69 17.13 12.59 12.96
N TYR A 70 16.35 12.74 14.04
CA TYR A 70 16.87 13.32 15.27
C TYR A 70 17.91 12.36 15.82
N SER A 71 19.15 12.51 15.36
CA SER A 71 20.31 12.03 16.09
C SER A 71 20.19 12.57 17.52
N HIS A 72 20.20 11.66 18.50
CA HIS A 72 20.30 11.87 19.95
C HIS A 72 19.09 11.51 20.85
N SER A 73 18.05 10.84 20.36
CA SER A 73 17.18 10.10 21.30
C SER A 73 16.74 8.78 20.70
N LEU A 74 16.62 7.76 21.55
CA LEU A 74 16.18 6.38 21.27
C LEU A 74 14.69 6.31 20.82
N ASP A 75 14.20 7.33 20.12
CA ASP A 75 12.86 7.35 19.57
C ASP A 75 12.91 6.77 18.15
N LEU A 76 12.66 5.47 18.05
CA LEU A 76 12.61 4.72 16.78
C LEU A 76 11.37 5.05 15.93
N THR A 77 10.62 6.09 16.31
CA THR A 77 9.36 6.47 15.68
C THR A 77 9.61 7.63 14.72
N ILE A 78 9.58 7.34 13.41
CA ILE A 78 9.65 8.39 12.39
C ILE A 78 8.28 9.08 12.37
N GLN A 79 8.25 10.36 12.77
CA GLN A 79 7.01 11.12 12.79
C GLN A 79 6.78 11.81 11.43
N LEU A 80 5.62 11.52 10.82
CA LEU A 80 5.15 12.28 9.66
C LEU A 80 4.74 13.69 10.08
N PRO A 81 5.00 14.72 9.25
CA PRO A 81 4.38 16.02 9.40
C PRO A 81 2.86 15.91 9.50
N VAL A 82 2.21 16.77 10.30
CA VAL A 82 0.75 16.73 10.53
C VAL A 82 -0.04 16.75 9.22
N SER A 83 0.41 17.52 8.23
CA SER A 83 -0.22 17.57 6.90
C SER A 83 -0.20 16.22 6.18
N ASP A 84 0.88 15.45 6.35
CA ASP A 84 1.08 14.17 5.69
C ASP A 84 0.38 13.04 6.45
N ARG A 85 0.30 13.16 7.78
CA ARG A 85 -0.56 12.31 8.61
C ARG A 85 -2.01 12.37 8.15
N ARG A 86 -2.53 13.57 7.86
CA ARG A 86 -3.90 13.75 7.33
C ARG A 86 -4.08 13.09 5.96
N ILE A 87 -3.08 13.16 5.08
CA ILE A 87 -3.09 12.47 3.78
C ILE A 87 -3.11 10.95 3.98
N LEU A 88 -2.27 10.41 4.89
CA LEU A 88 -2.25 8.99 5.22
C LEU A 88 -3.61 8.51 5.76
N THR A 89 -4.19 9.23 6.72
CA THR A 89 -5.52 8.90 7.26
C THR A 89 -6.57 8.93 6.16
N ALA A 90 -6.57 9.95 5.30
CA ALA A 90 -7.50 10.06 4.18
C ALA A 90 -7.36 8.89 3.18
N LEU A 91 -6.13 8.46 2.87
CA LEU A 91 -5.86 7.30 2.02
C LEU A 91 -6.40 6.01 2.66
N VAL A 92 -6.05 5.75 3.93
CA VAL A 92 -6.50 4.57 4.67
C VAL A 92 -8.02 4.50 4.73
N GLN A 93 -8.68 5.58 5.14
CA GLN A 93 -10.13 5.62 5.24
C GLN A 93 -10.82 5.39 3.89
N THR A 94 -10.23 5.90 2.80
CA THR A 94 -10.74 5.69 1.44
C THR A 94 -10.64 4.23 1.04
N CYS A 95 -9.47 3.61 1.22
CA CYS A 95 -9.28 2.20 0.89
C CYS A 95 -10.19 1.29 1.71
N LEU A 96 -10.38 1.58 3.00
CA LEU A 96 -11.30 0.84 3.88
C LEU A 96 -12.75 1.01 3.46
N ARG A 97 -13.21 2.25 3.24
CA ARG A 97 -14.59 2.56 2.82
C ARG A 97 -14.98 1.80 1.56
N HIS A 98 -14.06 1.68 0.61
CA HIS A 98 -14.29 1.06 -0.69
C HIS A 98 -13.88 -0.42 -0.75
N ASN A 99 -13.58 -1.04 0.41
CA ASN A 99 -13.19 -2.44 0.52
C ASN A 99 -12.00 -2.84 -0.39
N VAL A 100 -11.06 -1.92 -0.61
CA VAL A 100 -9.89 -2.16 -1.47
C VAL A 100 -9.05 -3.32 -0.93
N PHE A 101 -8.99 -3.49 0.40
CA PHE A 101 -8.24 -4.55 1.08
C PHE A 101 -9.06 -5.82 1.39
N PHE A 102 -10.13 -6.06 0.62
CA PHE A 102 -10.95 -7.25 0.74
C PHE A 102 -10.84 -8.11 -0.53
N TYR A 103 -10.33 -9.33 -0.39
CA TYR A 103 -9.98 -10.17 -1.54
C TYR A 103 -11.13 -10.42 -2.53
N PRO A 104 -12.38 -10.75 -2.10
CA PRO A 104 -13.48 -10.89 -3.03
C PRO A 104 -13.80 -9.61 -3.82
N ALA A 105 -13.64 -8.42 -3.22
CA ALA A 105 -13.81 -7.15 -3.94
C ALA A 105 -12.67 -6.92 -4.94
N MET A 106 -11.43 -7.29 -4.59
CA MET A 106 -10.28 -7.22 -5.51
C MET A 106 -10.49 -8.11 -6.73
N VAL A 107 -10.99 -9.34 -6.55
CA VAL A 107 -11.24 -10.27 -7.67
C VAL A 107 -12.46 -9.85 -8.48
N GLY A 108 -13.55 -9.46 -7.80
CA GLY A 108 -14.79 -8.99 -8.45
C GLY A 108 -14.58 -7.76 -9.35
N ARG A 109 -13.53 -6.97 -9.08
CA ARG A 109 -13.08 -5.89 -9.96
C ARG A 109 -12.81 -6.35 -11.40
N TYR A 110 -12.33 -7.57 -11.59
CA TYR A 110 -11.91 -8.12 -12.88
C TYR A 110 -12.90 -9.12 -13.46
N GLN A 111 -14.14 -9.17 -12.97
CA GLN A 111 -15.16 -10.14 -13.41
C GLN A 111 -15.42 -10.13 -14.93
N ASP A 112 -15.23 -8.98 -15.59
CA ASP A 112 -15.47 -8.79 -17.02
C ASP A 112 -14.17 -8.90 -17.86
N ILE A 113 -13.06 -9.35 -17.26
CA ILE A 113 -11.75 -9.44 -17.90
C ILE A 113 -11.37 -10.90 -18.06
N ASP A 114 -11.20 -11.36 -19.29
CA ASP A 114 -10.82 -12.74 -19.64
C ASP A 114 -9.32 -12.86 -19.93
N ASP A 115 -8.49 -12.29 -19.04
CA ASP A 115 -7.04 -12.41 -19.10
C ASP A 115 -6.51 -12.69 -17.68
N VAL A 116 -6.14 -13.95 -17.45
CA VAL A 116 -5.61 -14.43 -16.15
C VAL A 116 -4.38 -13.64 -15.72
N THR A 117 -3.55 -13.19 -16.65
CA THR A 117 -2.35 -12.41 -16.32
C THR A 117 -2.71 -11.01 -15.87
N CYS A 118 -3.67 -10.38 -16.55
CA CYS A 118 -4.19 -9.06 -16.16
C CYS A 118 -4.86 -9.10 -14.78
N ILE A 119 -5.73 -10.10 -14.54
CA ILE A 119 -6.37 -10.33 -13.24
C ILE A 119 -5.31 -10.51 -12.15
N TRP A 120 -4.34 -11.40 -12.38
CA TRP A 120 -3.31 -11.71 -11.39
C TRP A 120 -2.47 -10.49 -11.05
N VAL A 121 -1.92 -9.79 -12.05
CA VAL A 121 -1.10 -8.58 -11.86
C VAL A 121 -1.90 -7.54 -11.06
N GLY A 122 -3.14 -7.29 -11.46
CA GLY A 122 -3.99 -6.30 -10.84
C GLY A 122 -4.36 -6.62 -9.39
N VAL A 123 -4.64 -7.88 -9.07
CA VAL A 123 -4.91 -8.31 -7.69
C VAL A 123 -3.64 -8.23 -6.83
N GLU A 124 -2.52 -8.75 -7.35
CA GLU A 124 -1.25 -8.80 -6.64
C GLU A 124 -0.64 -7.41 -6.39
N GLU A 125 -0.90 -6.46 -7.28
CA GLU A 125 -0.57 -5.05 -7.10
C GLU A 125 -1.34 -4.43 -5.92
N ILE A 126 -2.63 -4.72 -5.79
CA ILE A 126 -3.47 -4.21 -4.69
C ILE A 126 -3.05 -4.84 -3.36
N LYS A 127 -2.74 -6.14 -3.33
CA LYS A 127 -2.21 -6.80 -2.13
C LYS A 127 -0.91 -6.14 -1.65
N ARG A 128 0.04 -5.89 -2.57
CA ARG A 128 1.31 -5.19 -2.26
C ARG A 128 1.08 -3.76 -1.78
N LEU A 129 0.16 -3.03 -2.43
CA LEU A 129 -0.24 -1.70 -1.98
C LEU A 129 -0.76 -1.74 -0.53
N GLY A 130 -1.68 -2.66 -0.21
CA GLY A 130 -2.23 -2.79 1.14
C GLY A 130 -1.16 -3.09 2.18
N LEU A 131 -0.24 -4.00 1.89
CA LEU A 131 0.86 -4.31 2.79
C LEU A 131 1.81 -3.12 2.98
N ALA A 132 2.09 -2.37 1.92
CA ALA A 132 2.95 -1.19 1.98
C ALA A 132 2.30 -0.04 2.76
N VAL A 133 0.98 0.19 2.59
CA VAL A 133 0.21 1.16 3.42
C VAL A 133 0.23 0.73 4.88
N TYR A 134 0.04 -0.55 5.18
CA TYR A 134 0.11 -1.08 6.55
C TYR A 134 1.49 -0.81 7.17
N LYS A 135 2.58 -1.06 6.44
CA LYS A 135 3.95 -0.78 6.93
C LYS A 135 4.15 0.70 7.24
N VAL A 136 3.70 1.60 6.37
CA VAL A 136 3.75 3.05 6.62
C VAL A 136 2.93 3.42 7.86
N CYS A 137 1.72 2.87 7.98
CA CYS A 137 0.87 3.06 9.17
C CYS A 137 1.59 2.60 10.45
N ASN A 138 2.17 1.40 10.43
CA ASN A 138 2.86 0.83 11.58
C ASN A 138 4.06 1.69 12.02
N ARG A 139 4.84 2.22 11.07
CA ARG A 139 5.94 3.15 11.37
C ARG A 139 5.48 4.48 11.98
N CYS A 140 4.27 4.92 11.66
CA CYS A 140 3.69 6.15 12.20
C CYS A 140 2.95 5.97 13.53
N ARG A 141 2.68 4.72 13.98
CA ARG A 141 1.91 4.43 15.20
C ARG A 141 2.60 4.90 16.48
N GLY A 142 3.93 4.81 16.55
CA GLY A 142 4.67 5.14 17.77
C GLY A 142 4.61 6.62 18.17
N GLY A 143 4.29 7.53 17.24
CA GLY A 143 4.14 8.97 17.54
C GLY A 143 2.75 9.37 18.07
N LEU A 144 1.80 8.44 18.20
CA LEU A 144 0.40 8.73 18.60
C LEU A 144 0.12 8.52 20.09
N GLN A 145 1.08 8.03 20.87
CA GLN A 145 0.85 7.60 22.25
C GLN A 145 0.66 8.76 23.26
N GLY A 146 0.73 10.02 22.80
CA GLY A 146 0.61 11.22 23.63
C GLY A 146 -0.51 12.20 23.25
N GLU A 147 -1.26 11.99 22.16
CA GLU A 147 -2.36 12.88 21.77
C GLU A 147 -3.71 12.22 22.11
N SER A 148 -4.49 12.91 22.94
CA SER A 148 -5.83 12.53 23.43
C SER A 148 -6.71 11.89 22.35
N GLU A 149 -7.40 10.81 22.75
CA GLU A 149 -8.40 10.00 22.06
C GLU A 149 -9.61 10.82 21.52
N GLU A 150 -9.38 11.77 20.63
CA GLU A 150 -10.43 12.62 20.07
C GLU A 150 -10.21 12.90 18.59
N SER A 151 -10.26 11.84 17.78
CA SER A 151 -10.83 11.85 16.43
C SER A 151 -10.51 10.54 15.75
N ASN A 152 -11.56 9.89 15.22
CA ASN A 152 -11.71 8.85 14.18
C ASN A 152 -10.57 8.60 13.14
N SER A 153 -9.30 8.81 13.50
CA SER A 153 -8.11 8.80 12.67
C SER A 153 -7.40 7.46 12.77
N ARG A 154 -8.18 6.38 12.76
CA ARG A 154 -7.67 5.00 12.86
C ARG A 154 -6.75 4.71 11.67
N LEU A 155 -5.48 4.45 11.96
CA LEU A 155 -4.52 3.92 10.99
C LEU A 155 -4.81 2.45 10.69
N LEU A 156 -4.35 1.96 9.54
CA LEU A 156 -4.61 0.60 9.06
C LEU A 156 -3.99 -0.44 10.01
N CYS A 157 -4.78 -1.41 10.46
CA CYS A 157 -4.33 -2.56 11.26
C CYS A 157 -4.12 -3.79 10.38
N LEU A 158 -3.41 -4.80 10.88
CA LEU A 158 -3.21 -6.04 10.14
C LEU A 158 -4.52 -6.81 9.92
N SER A 159 -5.46 -6.71 10.87
CA SER A 159 -6.82 -7.27 10.78
C SER A 159 -7.67 -6.67 9.65
N ASP A 160 -7.31 -5.48 9.14
CA ASP A 160 -8.00 -4.86 8.01
C ASP A 160 -7.59 -5.45 6.65
N LEU A 161 -6.45 -6.15 6.59
CA LEU A 161 -5.93 -6.80 5.38
C LEU A 161 -6.54 -8.19 5.20
N ARG A 162 -7.75 -8.24 4.60
CA ARG A 162 -8.52 -9.47 4.39
C ARG A 162 -8.23 -10.09 3.03
N PHE A 163 -6.96 -10.46 2.83
CA PHE A 163 -6.47 -11.15 1.63
C PHE A 163 -5.29 -12.08 1.99
N PRO A 164 -5.01 -13.13 1.19
CA PRO A 164 -3.83 -13.98 1.39
C PRO A 164 -2.53 -13.23 1.13
N ALA A 165 -1.41 -13.76 1.63
CA ALA A 165 -0.10 -13.19 1.34
C ALA A 165 0.11 -12.96 -0.17
N PRO A 166 0.78 -11.87 -0.59
CA PRO A 166 1.16 -11.70 -1.99
C PRO A 166 2.01 -12.87 -2.47
N ASP A 167 1.83 -13.25 -3.72
CA ASP A 167 2.58 -14.32 -4.35
C ASP A 167 4.06 -13.94 -4.50
N SER A 168 4.91 -14.94 -4.70
CA SER A 168 6.36 -14.75 -4.76
C SER A 168 6.80 -13.91 -5.97
N ASN A 169 7.90 -13.17 -5.79
CA ASN A 169 8.43 -12.22 -6.78
C ASN A 169 8.85 -12.89 -8.09
N HIS A 170 9.18 -14.19 -8.12
CA HIS A 170 9.56 -14.89 -9.35
C HIS A 170 8.47 -14.83 -10.43
N LEU A 171 7.19 -14.75 -10.05
CA LEU A 171 6.09 -14.60 -11.02
C LEU A 171 6.13 -13.23 -11.71
N TRP A 172 6.61 -12.19 -11.03
CA TRP A 172 6.77 -10.85 -11.58
C TRP A 172 7.95 -10.70 -12.54
N GLU A 173 8.88 -11.66 -12.53
CA GLU A 173 10.06 -11.68 -13.41
C GLU A 173 9.76 -12.31 -14.78
N ALA A 174 8.54 -12.82 -14.98
CA ALA A 174 8.09 -13.37 -16.26
C ALA A 174 8.26 -12.32 -17.37
N LYS A 175 8.86 -12.72 -18.48
CA LYS A 175 9.19 -11.84 -19.62
C LYS A 175 8.04 -11.67 -20.59
N SER A 176 6.96 -12.45 -20.44
CA SER A 176 5.77 -12.41 -21.29
C SER A 176 4.53 -12.91 -20.56
N ASN A 177 3.35 -12.49 -21.04
CA ASN A 177 2.07 -13.00 -20.51
C ASN A 177 1.94 -14.52 -20.66
N MET A 178 2.49 -15.10 -21.72
CA MET A 178 2.46 -16.56 -21.91
C MET A 178 3.29 -17.29 -20.85
N GLU A 179 4.48 -16.76 -20.53
CA GLU A 179 5.32 -17.30 -19.47
C GLU A 179 4.64 -17.19 -18.10
N LEU A 180 4.07 -16.02 -17.79
CA LEU A 180 3.32 -15.80 -16.55
C LEU A 180 2.13 -16.76 -16.43
N SER A 181 1.32 -16.88 -17.49
CA SER A 181 0.19 -17.82 -17.51
C SER A 181 0.62 -19.27 -17.27
N ASN A 182 1.76 -19.68 -17.84
CA ASN A 182 2.31 -21.01 -17.63
C ASN A 182 2.78 -21.22 -16.17
N LEU A 183 3.43 -20.22 -15.58
CA LEU A 183 3.86 -20.27 -14.18
C LEU A 183 2.65 -20.33 -13.24
N LEU A 184 1.62 -19.51 -13.45
CA LEU A 184 0.38 -19.55 -12.67
C LEU A 184 -0.31 -20.91 -12.76
N ALA A 185 -0.36 -21.49 -13.96
CA ALA A 185 -0.90 -22.84 -14.15
C ALA A 185 -0.09 -23.90 -13.39
N GLN A 186 1.23 -23.77 -13.28
CA GLN A 186 2.08 -24.68 -12.50
C GLN A 186 1.85 -24.47 -10.99
N THR A 187 1.87 -23.24 -10.50
CA THR A 187 1.64 -22.91 -9.08
C THR A 187 0.29 -23.42 -8.60
N SER A 188 -0.76 -23.29 -9.42
CA SER A 188 -2.09 -23.82 -9.10
C SER A 188 -2.10 -25.35 -8.91
N ARG A 189 -1.29 -26.08 -9.70
CA ARG A 189 -1.14 -27.55 -9.57
C ARG A 189 -0.35 -27.94 -8.33
N TYR A 190 0.71 -27.19 -8.00
CA TYR A 190 1.52 -27.44 -6.80
C TYR A 190 0.78 -27.12 -5.48
N MET A 191 -0.13 -26.15 -5.49
CA MET A 191 -0.95 -25.78 -4.33
C MET A 191 -2.15 -26.72 -4.12
N ASN A 192 -2.47 -27.59 -5.09
CA ASN A 192 -3.65 -28.46 -5.04
C ASN A 192 -3.34 -29.94 -5.39
N PRO A 193 -2.37 -30.61 -4.75
CA PRO A 193 -2.12 -32.03 -4.97
C PRO A 193 -3.13 -32.94 -4.25
N GLU A 194 -3.70 -32.51 -3.13
CA GLU A 194 -4.77 -33.20 -2.39
C GLU A 194 -5.74 -32.13 -1.86
N GLY A 195 -7.02 -32.25 -2.22
CA GLY A 195 -7.98 -31.15 -2.16
C GLY A 195 -8.17 -30.50 -0.78
N GLY A 196 -8.14 -29.17 -0.78
CA GLY A 196 -8.74 -28.35 0.28
C GLY A 196 -7.76 -27.71 1.26
N HIS A 197 -6.79 -26.93 0.78
CA HIS A 197 -6.10 -26.00 1.66
C HIS A 197 -6.86 -24.66 1.71
N GLU A 198 -7.36 -24.32 2.89
CA GLU A 198 -8.02 -23.05 3.19
C GLU A 198 -7.03 -21.90 2.92
N ILE A 199 -7.47 -20.87 2.20
CA ILE A 199 -6.64 -19.72 1.85
C ILE A 199 -6.36 -18.93 3.13
N LYS A 200 -5.17 -19.14 3.72
CA LYS A 200 -4.77 -18.46 4.96
C LYS A 200 -4.68 -16.96 4.74
N LEU A 201 -5.54 -16.20 5.43
CA LEU A 201 -5.58 -14.74 5.29
C LEU A 201 -4.48 -14.08 6.13
N ILE A 202 -3.97 -12.94 5.67
CA ILE A 202 -3.01 -12.14 6.45
C ILE A 202 -3.65 -11.69 7.78
N SER A 203 -4.93 -11.33 7.76
CA SER A 203 -5.70 -10.91 8.94
C SER A 203 -5.72 -11.96 10.06
N GLU A 204 -5.65 -13.25 9.74
CA GLU A 204 -5.66 -14.35 10.72
C GLU A 204 -4.33 -14.48 11.47
N SER A 205 -3.26 -13.94 10.90
CA SER A 205 -1.93 -13.90 11.54
C SER A 205 -1.71 -12.65 12.39
N GLY A 206 -2.69 -11.74 12.44
CA GLY A 206 -2.55 -10.40 13.01
C GLY A 206 -2.43 -10.33 14.54
N GLY A 207 -3.03 -11.27 15.27
CA GLY A 207 -3.08 -11.24 16.73
C GLY A 207 -1.72 -11.36 17.43
N TRP A 208 -0.67 -11.82 16.73
CA TRP A 208 0.68 -11.97 17.28
C TRP A 208 1.70 -10.97 16.72
N LEU A 209 1.42 -10.32 15.58
CA LEU A 209 2.39 -9.53 14.81
C LEU A 209 2.16 -8.01 14.88
N ASP A 210 1.02 -7.53 15.40
CA ASP A 210 0.79 -6.08 15.59
C ASP A 210 1.83 -5.44 16.56
N ASN A 211 2.56 -6.25 17.34
CA ASN A 211 3.63 -5.82 18.26
C ASN A 211 5.06 -6.16 17.78
N VAL A 212 5.23 -6.82 16.63
CA VAL A 212 6.54 -7.22 16.12
C VAL A 212 6.82 -6.43 14.85
N ASP A 213 7.88 -5.62 14.88
CA ASP A 213 8.41 -4.99 13.67
C ASP A 213 8.72 -6.10 12.64
N PRO A 214 7.98 -6.19 11.52
CA PRO A 214 8.11 -7.36 10.66
C PRO A 214 9.41 -7.34 9.83
N GLY A 215 10.37 -6.47 10.13
CA GLY A 215 11.76 -6.61 9.67
C GLY A 215 11.92 -6.72 8.15
N PHE A 216 11.01 -6.15 7.37
CA PHE A 216 11.11 -6.21 5.91
C PHE A 216 11.99 -5.07 5.40
N ASN A 217 13.21 -5.42 5.00
CA ASN A 217 14.10 -4.56 4.23
C ASN A 217 13.39 -4.06 2.96
N TRP A 218 13.47 -2.76 2.71
CA TRP A 218 12.86 -2.09 1.56
C TRP A 218 13.74 -2.15 0.30
N ILE A 219 14.47 -3.25 0.11
CA ILE A 219 15.29 -3.52 -1.07
C ILE A 219 15.20 -5.01 -1.37
#